data_AF-A0A3D8HML6-F1
#
_entry.id   AF-A0A3D8HML6-F1
#
_cell.length_a   1.000
_cell.length_b   1.000
_cell.length_c   1.000
_cell.angle_alpha   90.00
_cell.angle_beta   90.00
_cell.angle_gamma   90.00
#
_symmetry.space_group_name_H-M   'P 1'
#
loop_
_entity.id
_entity.type
_entity.pdbx_description
1 polymer ?
#
loop_
_entity_poly.entity_id
_entity_poly.type
_entity_poly.pdbx_seq_one_letter_code
_entity_poly.pdbx_strand_id
1 'polypeptide(L)' 'MQIANVLKQATVNDNPREISKALVGSDLWRYHASDYRILAKIDDDKLIVETLRIAHRSEVYKNLQNL' A
#
# COMPACT_ATOMS: atom_id res chain seq x y z
N MET A 1 -4.65 2.71 16.23
CA MET A 1 -5.37 2.77 14.94
C MET A 1 -4.64 3.76 14.04
N GLN A 2 -3.92 3.33 12.99
CA GLN A 2 -2.88 4.16 12.34
C GLN A 2 -2.88 4.10 10.80
N ILE A 3 -3.98 3.63 10.18
CA ILE A 3 -4.12 3.55 8.71
C ILE A 3 -4.08 4.95 8.08
N ALA A 4 -4.85 5.90 8.62
CA ALA A 4 -4.90 7.27 8.11
C ALA A 4 -3.53 7.96 8.14
N ASN A 5 -2.72 7.71 9.17
CA ASN A 5 -1.37 8.26 9.27
C ASN A 5 -0.44 7.69 8.20
N VAL A 6 -0.52 6.39 7.93
CA VAL A 6 0.28 5.74 6.87
C VAL A 6 -0.10 6.28 5.49
N LEU A 7 -1.39 6.45 5.22
CA LEU A 7 -1.86 7.05 3.96
C LEU A 7 -1.39 8.50 3.83
N LYS A 8 -1.45 9.28 4.91
CA LYS A 8 -0.92 10.65 4.92
C LYS A 8 0.59 10.69 4.67
N GLN A 9 1.35 9.78 5.27
CA GLN A 9 2.80 9.69 5.00
C GLN A 9 3.08 9.30 3.54
N ALA A 10 2.26 8.43 2.95
CA ALA A 10 2.38 8.04 1.55
C ALA A 10 2.13 9.20 0.58
N THR A 11 1.37 10.22 0.97
CA THR A 11 1.10 11.39 0.12
C THR A 11 1.98 12.61 0.43
N VAL A 12 2.61 12.67 1.60
CA VAL A 12 3.43 13.82 2.03
C VAL A 12 4.92 13.61 1.73
N ASN A 13 5.40 12.37 1.68
CA ASN A 13 6.80 12.10 1.35
C ASN A 13 7.05 12.28 -0.15
N ASP A 14 8.23 12.82 -0.50
CA ASP A 14 8.67 13.00 -1.89
C ASP A 14 8.66 11.68 -2.68
N ASN A 15 8.89 10.56 -1.99
CA ASN A 15 8.79 9.23 -2.57
C ASN A 15 7.94 8.28 -1.71
N PRO A 16 6.70 7.93 -2.12
CA PRO A 16 5.84 6.97 -1.40
C PRO A 16 6.49 5.58 -1.20
N ARG A 17 7.53 5.25 -1.97
CA ARG A 17 8.24 3.96 -1.90
C ARG A 17 9.13 3.82 -0.67
N GLU A 18 9.51 4.91 -0.01
CA GLU A 18 10.43 4.88 1.13
C GLU A 18 9.84 4.21 2.37
N ILE A 19 8.53 4.37 2.57
CA ILE A 19 7.78 3.82 3.71
C ILE A 19 6.99 2.56 3.36
N SER A 20 7.13 2.07 2.13
CA SER A 20 6.47 0.86 1.65
C SER A 20 7.49 -0.19 1.23
N LYS A 21 6.99 -1.37 0.89
CA LYS A 21 7.78 -2.46 0.33
C LYS A 21 7.07 -3.00 -0.90
N ALA A 22 7.81 -3.21 -1.98
CA ALA A 22 7.28 -3.94 -3.14
C ALA A 22 6.78 -5.32 -2.70
N LEU A 23 5.64 -5.73 -3.25
CA LEU A 23 5.11 -7.07 -3.09
C LEU A 23 5.78 -7.97 -4.13
N VAL A 24 6.50 -9.00 -3.66
CA VAL A 24 7.24 -9.90 -4.55
C VAL A 24 6.29 -10.58 -5.52
N GLY A 25 6.61 -10.52 -6.82
CA GLY A 25 5.82 -11.14 -7.87
C GLY A 25 4.59 -10.34 -8.31
N SER A 26 4.45 -9.06 -7.94
CA SER A 26 3.44 -8.16 -8.50
C SER A 26 3.99 -6.73 -8.71
N ASP A 27 3.19 -5.86 -9.32
CA ASP A 27 3.45 -4.42 -9.46
C ASP A 27 2.95 -3.61 -8.24
N LEU A 28 2.52 -4.29 -7.18
CA LEU A 28 1.92 -3.65 -6.01
C LEU A 28 2.95 -3.30 -4.95
N TRP A 29 2.65 -2.23 -4.22
CA TRP A 29 3.35 -1.77 -3.05
C TRP A 29 2.52 -2.06 -1.81
N ARG A 30 3.22 -2.38 -0.72
CA ARG A 30 2.60 -2.69 0.56
C ARG A 30 3.09 -1.74 1.64
N TYR A 31 2.15 -1.07 2.28
CA TYR A 31 2.40 -0.28 3.49
C TYR A 31 2.02 -1.07 4.75
N HIS A 32 2.73 -0.79 5.84
CA HIS A 32 2.52 -1.44 7.14
C HIS A 32 1.76 -0.47 8.07
N ALA A 33 0.58 -0.88 8.52
CA ALA A 33 -0.24 -0.11 9.44
C ALA A 33 -0.61 -0.98 10.67
N SER A 34 0.36 -1.24 11.55
CA SER A 34 0.22 -2.17 12.67
C SER A 34 -0.27 -3.55 12.20
N ASP A 35 -1.47 -3.98 12.57
CA ASP A 35 -2.06 -5.26 12.19
C ASP A 35 -2.72 -5.25 10.81
N TYR A 36 -2.77 -4.10 10.15
CA TYR A 36 -3.30 -3.94 8.81
C TYR A 36 -2.19 -3.77 7.78
N ARG A 37 -2.51 -4.12 6.54
CA ARG A 37 -1.69 -3.83 5.37
C ARG A 37 -2.53 -3.12 4.34
N ILE A 38 -1.87 -2.21 3.64
CA ILE A 38 -2.44 -1.43 2.54
C ILE A 38 -1.69 -1.87 1.30
N LEU A 39 -2.40 -2.43 0.32
CA LEU A 39 -1.89 -2.71 -1.01
C LEU A 39 -2.26 -1.55 -1.92
N ALA A 40 -1.27 -1.04 -2.63
CA ALA A 40 -1.44 0.11 -3.50
C ALA A 40 -0.62 -0.01 -4.77
N LYS A 41 -1.06 0.66 -5.82
CA LYS A 41 -0.28 0.93 -7.02
C LYS A 41 0.29 2.33 -6.94
N ILE A 42 1.51 2.52 -7.43
CA ILE A 42 2.14 3.84 -7.56
C ILE A 42 2.32 4.07 -9.06
N ASP A 43 1.61 5.06 -9.59
CA ASP A 43 1.68 5.50 -10.98
C ASP A 43 2.51 6.80 -11.02
N ASP A 44 3.77 6.69 -11.44
CA ASP A 44 4.72 7.82 -11.46
C ASP A 44 4.35 8.86 -12.51
N ASP A 45 3.77 8.43 -13.64
CA ASP A 45 3.39 9.32 -14.73
C ASP A 45 2.20 10.21 -14.34
N LYS A 46 1.31 9.67 -13.49
CA LYS A 46 0.13 10.40 -13.01
C LYS A 46 0.31 11.02 -11.63
N LEU A 47 1.42 10.75 -10.94
CA LEU A 47 1.66 11.15 -9.55
C LEU A 47 0.57 10.67 -8.58
N ILE A 48 0.12 9.42 -8.74
CA ILE A 48 -0.99 8.84 -7.96
C ILE A 48 -0.50 7.62 -7.15
N VAL A 49 -0.92 7.58 -5.88
CA VAL A 49 -0.89 6.38 -5.04
C VAL A 49 -2.31 5.85 -4.92
N GLU A 50 -2.63 4.81 -5.69
CA GLU A 50 -3.96 4.19 -5.71
C GLU A 50 -4.02 3.07 -4.68
N THR A 51 -4.83 3.23 -3.64
CA THR A 51 -5.05 2.16 -2.66
C THR A 51 -6.08 1.16 -3.19
N LEU A 52 -5.65 -0.09 -3.41
CA LEU A 52 -6.50 -1.16 -3.93
C LEU A 52 -7.14 -2.00 -2.81
N ARG A 53 -6.40 -2.19 -1.70
CA ARG A 53 -6.90 -3.01 -0.59
C ARG A 53 -6.36 -2.58 0.76
N ILE A 54 -7.24 -2.56 1.77
CA ILE A 54 -6.87 -2.40 3.17
C ILE A 54 -7.50 -3.54 3.96
N ALA A 55 -6.69 -4.38 4.60
CA ALA A 55 -7.19 -5.48 5.42
C ALA A 55 -6.17 -5.90 6.48
N HIS A 56 -6.62 -6.69 7.45
CA HIS A 56 -5.75 -7.31 8.45
C HIS A 56 -4.66 -8.16 7.77
N ARG A 57 -3.49 -8.27 8.40
CA ARG A 57 -2.30 -8.93 7.85
C ARG A 57 -2.53 -10.40 7.43
N SER A 58 -3.48 -11.08 8.05
CA SER A 58 -3.88 -12.46 7.72
C SER A 58 -4.79 -12.54 6.48
N GLU A 59 -5.48 -11.46 6.14
CA GLU A 59 -6.54 -11.45 5.12
C GLU A 59 -6.09 -10.75 3.83
N VAL A 60 -5.20 -9.77 3.93
CA VAL A 60 -4.86 -8.85 2.83
C VAL A 60 -4.36 -9.54 1.56
N TYR A 61 -3.71 -10.70 1.68
CA TYR A 61 -3.17 -11.45 0.54
C TYR A 61 -4.09 -12.57 0.04
N LYS A 62 -5.21 -12.83 0.72
CA LYS A 62 -6.15 -13.86 0.27
C LYS A 62 -6.81 -13.38 -1.02
N ASN A 63 -6.81 -14.20 -2.07
CA ASN A 63 -7.40 -13.87 -3.37
C ASN A 63 -6.78 -12.63 -4.04
N LEU A 64 -5.45 -12.45 -3.96
CA LEU A 64 -4.73 -11.35 -4.63
C LEU A 64 -5.01 -11.25 -6.14
N GLN A 65 -5.35 -12.35 -6.80
CA GLN A 65 -5.66 -12.39 -8.24
C GLN A 65 -6.93 -11.61 -8.61
N ASN A 66 -7.74 -11.19 -7.62
CA ASN A 66 -9.00 -10.48 -7.83
C ASN A 66 -8.87 -8.96 -7.57
N LEU A 67 -7.65 -8.45 -7.44
CA LEU A 67 -7.32 -7.02 -7.37
C LEU A 67 -6.89 -6.53 -8.74
#